data_AF-A0A2M7J4V4-F1
#
_entry.id   AF-A0A2M7J4V4-F1
#
_cell.length_a   1.000
_cell.length_b   1.000
_cell.length_c   1.000
_cell.angle_alpha   90.00
_cell.angle_beta   90.00
_cell.angle_gamma   90.00
#
_symmetry.space_group_name_H-M   'P 1'
#
loop_
_entity.id
_entity.type
_entity.pdbx_description
1 polymer ?
#
loop_
_entity_poly.entity_id
_entity_poly.type
_entity_poly.pdbx_seq_one_letter_code
_entity_poly.pdbx_strand_id
1 'polypeptide(L)' 'MIHKVGFWAAHVEAVRLAGVSASEYAKQHGLAVKSLYYWRHKLAVTSN' A
#
# COMPACT_ATOMS: atom_id res chain seq x y z
N MET A 1 -7.82 -10.49 -13.14
CA MET A 1 -6.93 -9.38 -12.71
C MET A 1 -6.83 -9.28 -11.17
N ILE A 2 -6.66 -10.39 -10.45
CA ILE A 2 -6.68 -10.43 -8.97
C ILE A 2 -5.28 -10.17 -8.37
N HIS A 3 -4.20 -10.36 -9.15
CA HIS A 3 -2.82 -10.27 -8.66
C HIS A 3 -2.41 -8.88 -8.13
N LYS A 4 -2.96 -7.79 -8.67
CA LYS A 4 -2.62 -6.43 -8.20
C LYS A 4 -3.17 -6.14 -6.80
N VAL A 5 -4.39 -6.58 -6.49
CA VAL A 5 -5.03 -6.29 -5.19
C VAL A 5 -4.24 -6.93 -4.04
N GLY A 6 -3.88 -8.21 -4.17
CA GLY A 6 -3.11 -8.92 -3.15
C GLY A 6 -1.72 -8.33 -2.94
N PHE A 7 -1.03 -7.95 -4.02
CA PHE A 7 0.26 -7.28 -3.94
C PHE A 7 0.20 -5.98 -3.14
N TRP A 8 -0.78 -5.11 -3.45
CA TRP A 8 -0.90 -3.83 -2.76
C TRP A 8 -1.46 -3.97 -1.33
N ALA A 9 -2.35 -4.93 -1.08
CA ALA A 9 -2.83 -5.21 0.27
C ALA A 9 -1.69 -5.65 1.20
N ALA A 10 -0.81 -6.55 0.73
CA ALA A 10 0.37 -6.95 1.49
C ALA A 10 1.31 -5.77 1.81
N HIS A 11 1.54 -4.88 0.84
CA HIS A 11 2.38 -3.69 1.08
C HIS A 11 1.70 -2.67 1.99
N VAL A 12 0.38 -2.48 1.92
CA VAL A 12 -0.35 -1.58 2.82
C VAL A 12 -0.28 -2.08 4.27
N GLU A 13 -0.45 -3.38 4.50
CA GLU A 13 -0.27 -3.97 5.82
C GLU A 13 1.18 -3.90 6.29
N ALA A 14 2.14 -4.14 5.39
CA ALA A 14 3.56 -3.97 5.72
C ALA A 14 3.92 -2.54 6.12
N VAL A 15 3.35 -1.52 5.44
CA VAL A 15 3.51 -0.10 5.83
C VAL A 15 2.94 0.13 7.24
N ARG A 16 1.76 -0.43 7.53
CA ARG A 16 1.11 -0.31 8.84
C ARG A 16 1.97 -0.94 9.95
N LEU A 17 2.55 -2.11 9.68
CA LEU A 17 3.42 -2.82 10.63
C LEU A 17 4.79 -2.15 10.78
N ALA A 18 5.33 -1.57 9.71
CA ALA A 18 6.62 -0.89 9.72
C ALA A 18 6.59 0.42 10.53
N GLY A 19 5.40 0.99 10.80
CA GLY A 19 5.25 2.22 11.57
C GLY A 19 5.84 3.48 10.91
N VAL A 20 6.26 3.37 9.65
CA VAL A 20 6.81 4.48 8.85
C VAL A 20 5.74 5.10 7.96
N SER A 21 6.02 6.29 7.44
CA SER A 21 5.14 6.90 6.44
C SER A 21 5.11 6.08 5.14
N ALA A 22 3.95 6.05 4.47
CA ALA A 22 3.79 5.36 3.19
C ALA A 22 4.81 5.85 2.13
N SER A 23 5.17 7.13 2.18
CA SER A 23 6.18 7.73 1.30
C SER A 23 7.59 7.20 1.58
N GLU A 24 7.96 7.05 2.86
CA GLU A 24 9.26 6.52 3.27
C GLU A 24 9.38 5.05 2.88
N TYR A 25 8.36 4.25 3.21
CA TYR A 25 8.28 2.85 2.83
C TYR A 25 8.37 2.66 1.31
N ALA A 26 7.64 3.46 0.55
CA ALA A 26 7.67 3.38 -0.90
C ALA A 26 9.05 3.71 -1.47
N LYS A 27 9.77 4.69 -0.92
CA LYS A 27 11.15 4.98 -1.34
C LYS A 27 12.11 3.83 -1.01
N GLN A 28 12.00 3.25 0.18
CA GLN A 28 12.84 2.12 0.61
C GLN A 28 12.63 0.87 -0.26
N HIS A 29 11.39 0.63 -0.70
CA HIS A 29 11.01 -0.54 -1.49
C HIS A 29 10.91 -0.27 -3.01
N GLY A 30 11.29 0.92 -3.48
CA GLY A 30 11.24 1.27 -4.92
C GLY A 30 9.82 1.34 -5.49
N LEU A 31 8.81 1.59 -4.66
CA LEU A 31 7.41 1.66 -5.05
C LEU A 31 7.00 3.10 -5.40
N ALA A 32 6.00 3.21 -6.27
CA ALA A 32 5.37 4.49 -6.56
C ALA A 32 4.49 4.93 -5.37
N VAL A 33 4.88 6.02 -4.70
CA VAL A 33 4.14 6.62 -3.56
C VAL A 33 2.67 6.89 -3.94
N LYS A 34 2.42 7.47 -5.12
CA LYS A 34 1.06 7.75 -5.61
C LYS A 34 0.21 6.49 -5.75
N SER A 35 0.80 5.39 -6.24
CA SER A 35 0.09 4.12 -6.36
C SER A 35 -0.21 3.53 -4.99
N LEU A 36 0.75 3.57 -4.06
CA LEU A 36 0.54 3.09 -2.69
C LEU A 36 -0.60 3.84 -1.98
N TYR A 37 -0.65 5.18 -2.12
CA TYR A 37 -1.75 5.98 -1.59
C TYR A 37 -3.10 5.65 -2.22
N TYR A 38 -3.16 5.53 -3.54
CA TYR A 38 -4.37 5.16 -4.26
C TYR A 38 -4.92 3.81 -3.78
N TRP A 39 -4.05 2.80 -3.67
CA TRP A 39 -4.45 1.48 -3.21
C TRP A 39 -4.81 1.46 -1.74
N ARG A 40 -4.12 2.23 -0.89
CA ARG A 40 -4.51 2.38 0.52
C ARG A 40 -5.94 2.90 0.67
N HIS A 41 -6.29 3.95 -0.08
CA HIS A 41 -7.64 4.50 -0.06
C HIS A 41 -8.66 3.52 -0.64
N LYS A 42 -8.35 2.90 -1.78
CA LYS A 42 -9.24 1.93 -2.43
C LYS A 42 -9.51 0.71 -1.56
N LEU A 43 -8.49 0.18 -0.89
CA LEU A 43 -8.62 -0.96 0.02
C LEU A 43 -9.42 -0.58 1.27
N ALA A 44 -9.17 0.61 1.85
CA ALA A 44 -9.94 1.10 2.99
C ALA A 44 -11.43 1.24 2.70
N VAL A 45 -11.80 1.74 1.51
CA VAL A 45 -13.20 1.84 1.05
C VAL A 45 -13.82 0.46 0.79
N THR A 46 -13.02 -0.53 0.37
CA THR A 46 -13.54 -1.88 0.06
C THR A 46 -13.76 -2.73 1.33
N SER A 47 -13.14 -2.36 2.45
CA SER A 47 -13.25 -3.06 3.74
C SER A 47 -14.37 -2.56 4.67
N ASN A 48 -15.27 -1.69 4.19
CA ASN A 48 -16.43 -1.17 4.92
C ASN A 48 -17.72 -1.47 4.16
#